data_AF-A0A0D9XEJ6-F1
#
_entry.id   AF-A0A0D9XEJ6-F1
#
_cell.length_a   1.000
_cell.length_b   1.000
_cell.length_c   1.000
_cell.angle_alpha   90.00
_cell.angle_beta   90.00
_cell.angle_gamma   90.00
#
_symmetry.space_group_name_H-M   'P 1'
#
loop_
_entity.id
_entity.type
_entity.pdbx_description
1 polymer ?
#
loop_
_entity_poly.entity_id
_entity_poly.type
_entity_poly.pdbx_seq_one_letter_code
_entity_poly.pdbx_strand_id
1 'polypeptide(L)'
;MAVSVNYRLAPEHPLPAAYDDSWAALNWAASASDPWLSEHGDIGRIFIAGDSGGADVVHNIAIMAGAGQFSLPPNSMVEGAIILHPMFSGKKPIDGEYTEVRELMHKLWSQLLCQGTEAG
;
A
#
# COMPACT_ATOMS: atom_id res chain seq x y z
N MET A 1 -8.08 17.82 0.81
CA MET A 1 -8.49 16.96 1.93
C MET A 1 -7.67 15.68 1.87
N ALA A 2 -7.42 15.02 3.01
CA ALA A 2 -6.65 13.78 3.05
C ALA A 2 -7.23 12.81 4.09
N VAL A 3 -7.13 11.50 3.81
CA VAL A 3 -7.42 10.41 4.74
C VAL A 3 -6.10 9.69 5.00
N SER A 4 -5.57 9.82 6.22
CA SER A 4 -4.35 9.12 6.62
C SER A 4 -4.73 7.78 7.26
N VAL A 5 -4.34 6.68 6.62
CA VAL A 5 -4.71 5.33 7.07
C VAL A 5 -3.75 4.86 8.16
N ASN A 6 -4.28 4.53 9.33
CA ASN A 6 -3.53 3.90 10.41
C ASN A 6 -3.67 2.38 10.31
N TYR A 7 -3.01 1.78 9.32
CA TYR A 7 -3.07 0.34 9.07
C TYR A 7 -2.27 -0.45 10.12
N ARG A 8 -2.62 -1.73 10.28
CA ARG A 8 -1.91 -2.64 11.19
C ARG A 8 -0.45 -2.81 10.76
N LEU A 9 0.45 -2.79 11.75
CA LEU A 9 1.89 -2.85 11.55
C LEU A 9 2.43 -4.26 11.78
N ALA A 10 3.50 -4.58 11.08
CA ALA A 10 4.32 -5.74 11.35
C ALA A 10 5.33 -5.41 12.46
N PRO A 11 5.78 -6.39 13.26
CA PRO A 11 5.58 -7.84 13.10
C PRO A 11 4.27 -8.39 13.66
N GLU A 12 3.50 -7.63 14.44
CA GLU A 12 2.26 -8.10 15.08
C GLU A 12 1.20 -8.53 14.05
N HIS A 13 1.17 -7.84 12.92
CA HIS A 13 0.33 -8.13 11.77
C HIS A 13 1.17 -8.12 10.49
N PRO A 14 1.81 -9.24 10.12
CA PRO A 14 2.58 -9.36 8.89
C PRO A 14 1.75 -9.05 7.64
N LEU A 15 2.43 -8.78 6.52
CA LEU A 15 1.76 -8.66 5.23
C LEU A 15 0.95 -9.93 4.91
N PRO A 16 -0.26 -9.81 4.34
CA PRO A 16 -0.83 -8.64 3.67
C PRO A 16 -1.70 -7.71 4.54
N ALA A 17 -1.64 -7.77 5.87
CA ALA A 17 -2.57 -7.01 6.74
C ALA A 17 -2.64 -5.51 6.44
N ALA A 18 -1.49 -4.87 6.16
CA ALA A 18 -1.45 -3.46 5.79
C ALA A 18 -2.15 -3.15 4.46
N TYR A 19 -2.10 -4.09 3.50
CA TYR A 19 -2.79 -3.97 2.20
C TYR A 19 -4.30 -4.11 2.39
N ASP A 20 -4.73 -5.08 3.19
CA ASP A 20 -6.14 -5.31 3.48
C ASP A 20 -6.77 -4.08 4.15
N ASP A 21 -6.10 -3.53 5.17
CA ASP A 21 -6.57 -2.34 5.89
C ASP A 21 -6.62 -1.11 4.99
N SER A 22 -5.60 -0.92 4.14
CA SER A 22 -5.52 0.22 3.22
C SER A 22 -6.54 0.12 2.09
N TRP A 23 -6.82 -1.10 1.60
CA TRP A 23 -7.88 -1.36 0.65
C TRP A 23 -9.27 -1.10 1.24
N ALA A 24 -9.50 -1.56 2.48
CA ALA A 24 -10.73 -1.29 3.21
C ALA A 24 -10.95 0.20 3.44
N ALA A 25 -9.90 0.93 3.83
CA ALA A 25 -9.95 2.38 4.02
C ALA A 25 -10.23 3.13 2.71
N LEU A 26 -9.62 2.72 1.59
CA LEU A 26 -9.89 3.28 0.28
C LEU A 26 -11.37 3.07 -0.13
N ASN A 27 -11.90 1.85 0.07
CA ASN A 27 -13.31 1.57 -0.23
C ASN A 27 -14.26 2.38 0.65
N TRP A 28 -13.97 2.50 1.94
CA TRP A 28 -14.72 3.34 2.86
C TRP A 28 -14.71 4.80 2.40
N ALA A 29 -13.54 5.36 2.08
CA ALA A 29 -13.44 6.74 1.64
C ALA A 29 -14.17 6.98 0.30
N ALA A 30 -13.99 6.06 -0.66
CA ALA A 30 -14.63 6.09 -1.97
C ALA A 30 -16.16 5.89 -1.90
N SER A 31 -16.69 5.33 -0.80
CA SER A 31 -18.14 5.21 -0.60
C SER A 31 -18.82 6.54 -0.30
N ALA A 32 -18.05 7.58 0.08
CA ALA A 32 -18.55 8.86 0.56
C ALA A 32 -19.62 8.72 1.68
N SER A 33 -19.54 7.66 2.49
CA SER A 33 -20.48 7.44 3.60
C SER A 33 -20.23 8.37 4.79
N ASP A 34 -19.03 8.92 4.90
CA ASP A 34 -18.70 9.95 5.87
C ASP A 34 -19.22 11.33 5.41
N PRO A 35 -19.92 12.10 6.28
CA PRO A 35 -20.45 13.41 5.92
C PRO A 35 -19.39 14.39 5.41
N TRP A 36 -18.21 14.40 6.02
CA TRP A 36 -17.14 15.30 5.61
C TRP A 36 -16.60 14.92 4.22
N LEU A 37 -16.44 13.63 3.95
CA LEU A 37 -16.04 13.14 2.64
C LEU A 37 -17.10 13.40 1.55
N SER A 38 -18.40 13.26 1.87
CA SER A 38 -19.47 13.53 0.90
C SER A 38 -19.65 15.03 0.60
N GLU A 39 -19.41 15.90 1.57
CA GLU A 39 -19.52 17.36 1.40
C GLU A 39 -18.28 17.99 0.75
N HIS A 40 -17.09 17.41 0.95
CA HIS A 40 -15.83 18.04 0.57
C HIS A 40 -14.92 17.19 -0.33
N GLY A 41 -15.23 15.91 -0.54
CA GLY A 41 -14.47 14.99 -1.37
C GLY A 41 -15.03 14.87 -2.79
N ASP A 42 -14.15 14.51 -3.72
CA ASP A 42 -14.53 14.09 -5.07
C ASP A 42 -14.09 12.63 -5.24
N ILE A 43 -15.03 11.69 -5.09
CA ILE A 43 -14.74 10.26 -5.24
C ILE A 43 -14.33 9.89 -6.66
N GLY A 44 -14.66 10.72 -7.66
CA GLY A 44 -14.19 10.57 -9.04
C GLY A 44 -12.75 11.01 -9.26
N ARG A 45 -12.07 11.56 -8.24
CA ARG A 45 -10.69 12.06 -8.31
C ARG A 45 -9.90 11.73 -7.05
N ILE A 46 -9.66 10.44 -6.83
CA ILE A 46 -8.89 9.96 -5.66
C ILE A 46 -7.41 9.85 -6.02
N PHE A 47 -6.54 10.39 -5.17
CA PHE A 47 -5.11 10.14 -5.22
C PHE A 47 -4.69 9.32 -4.00
N ILE A 48 -3.90 8.26 -4.23
CA ILE A 48 -3.29 7.47 -3.16
C ILE A 48 -1.81 7.85 -3.03
N ALA A 49 -1.31 7.99 -1.80
CA ALA A 49 0.02 8.52 -1.55
C ALA A 49 0.70 7.82 -0.36
N GLY A 50 2.01 7.63 -0.45
CA GLY A 50 2.79 6.95 0.58
C GLY A 50 4.29 7.13 0.40
N ASP A 51 5.02 6.93 1.49
CA ASP A 51 6.48 7.01 1.57
C ASP A 51 7.07 5.70 2.11
N SER A 52 8.29 5.33 1.70
CA SER A 52 8.97 4.14 2.23
C SER A 52 8.14 2.86 2.11
N GLY A 53 7.82 2.19 3.23
CA GLY A 53 6.89 1.05 3.27
C GLY A 53 5.45 1.42 2.92
N GLY A 54 4.99 2.64 3.18
CA GLY A 54 3.70 3.14 2.72
C GLY A 54 3.63 3.30 1.20
N ALA A 55 4.76 3.59 0.55
CA ALA A 55 4.86 3.61 -0.91
C ALA A 55 4.72 2.21 -1.53
N ASP A 56 5.18 1.16 -0.83
CA ASP A 56 4.92 -0.24 -1.22
C ASP A 56 3.43 -0.60 -1.10
N VAL A 57 2.78 -0.18 0.00
CA VAL A 57 1.32 -0.33 0.16
C VAL A 57 0.58 0.34 -0.99
N VAL A 58 0.89 1.60 -1.30
CA VAL A 58 0.27 2.36 -2.40
C VAL A 58 0.43 1.65 -3.75
N HIS A 59 1.62 1.12 -4.03
CA HIS A 59 1.86 0.35 -5.23
C HIS A 59 0.90 -0.86 -5.33
N ASN A 60 0.79 -1.65 -4.25
CA ASN A 60 -0.10 -2.81 -4.22
C ASN A 60 -1.58 -2.41 -4.34
N ILE A 61 -2.03 -1.32 -3.68
CA ILE A 61 -3.39 -0.80 -3.82
C ILE A 61 -3.68 -0.37 -5.27
N ALA A 62 -2.74 0.32 -5.93
CA ALA A 62 -2.89 0.75 -7.32
C ALA A 62 -3.08 -0.45 -8.26
N ILE A 63 -2.29 -1.52 -8.07
CA ILE A 63 -2.41 -2.76 -8.84
C ILE A 63 -3.75 -3.43 -8.59
N MET A 64 -4.20 -3.54 -7.32
CA MET A 64 -5.50 -4.14 -7.00
C MET A 64 -6.67 -3.39 -7.63
N ALA A 65 -6.64 -2.06 -7.62
CA ALA A 65 -7.66 -1.22 -8.28
C ALA A 65 -7.63 -1.35 -9.80
N GLY A 66 -6.45 -1.40 -10.42
CA GLY A 66 -6.29 -1.46 -11.87
C GLY A 66 -6.51 -2.85 -12.47
N ALA A 67 -6.22 -3.92 -11.73
CA ALA A 67 -6.34 -5.30 -12.19
C ALA A 67 -7.80 -5.83 -12.18
N GLY A 68 -8.75 -5.06 -11.64
CA GLY A 68 -10.16 -5.44 -11.57
C GLY A 68 -10.45 -6.65 -10.67
N GLN A 69 -9.48 -7.06 -9.86
CA GLN A 69 -9.65 -8.12 -8.85
C GLN A 69 -10.60 -7.68 -7.73
N PHE A 70 -10.59 -6.38 -7.44
CA PHE A 70 -11.48 -5.74 -6.48
C PHE A 70 -12.02 -4.45 -7.10
N SER A 71 -13.32 -4.21 -6.92
CA SER A 71 -13.98 -3.04 -7.48
C SER A 71 -14.19 -1.98 -6.41
N LEU A 72 -13.86 -0.74 -6.74
CA LEU A 72 -14.26 0.41 -5.95
C LEU A 72 -15.76 0.72 -6.15
N PRO A 73 -16.37 1.51 -5.24
CA PRO A 73 -17.75 1.95 -5.40
C PRO A 73 -18.03 2.61 -6.77
N PRO A 74 -19.27 2.53 -7.28
CA PRO A 74 -19.63 3.16 -8.55
C PRO A 74 -19.27 4.65 -8.59
N ASN A 75 -18.84 5.13 -9.75
CA ASN A 75 -18.41 6.52 -9.99
C ASN A 75 -17.16 6.95 -9.21
N SER A 76 -16.49 6.06 -8.49
CA SER A 76 -15.20 6.36 -7.87
C SER A 76 -14.02 5.95 -8.75
N MET A 77 -12.94 6.71 -8.68
CA MET A 77 -11.76 6.51 -9.52
C MET A 77 -10.48 6.91 -8.78
N VAL A 78 -9.49 6.02 -8.80
CA VAL A 78 -8.10 6.36 -8.46
C VAL A 78 -7.48 7.01 -9.69
N GLU A 79 -7.35 8.33 -9.64
CA GLU A 79 -6.82 9.19 -10.71
C GLU A 79 -5.28 9.11 -10.76
N GLY A 80 -4.63 8.86 -9.62
CA GLY A 80 -3.18 8.79 -9.57
C GLY A 80 -2.61 8.24 -8.26
N ALA A 81 -1.33 7.90 -8.31
CA ALA A 81 -0.57 7.43 -7.17
C ALA A 81 0.72 8.26 -6.99
N ILE A 82 1.03 8.61 -5.74
CA ILE A 82 2.26 9.30 -5.35
C ILE A 82 3.11 8.32 -4.53
N ILE A 83 4.24 7.92 -5.09
CA ILE A 83 5.13 6.90 -4.53
C ILE A 83 6.47 7.56 -4.19
N LEU A 84 6.69 7.86 -2.91
CA LEU A 84 7.90 8.54 -2.44
C LEU A 84 8.90 7.52 -1.90
N HIS A 85 10.09 7.44 -2.52
CA HIS A 85 11.20 6.55 -2.14
C HIS A 85 10.77 5.12 -1.73
N PRO A 86 10.11 4.37 -2.64
CA PRO A 86 9.49 3.09 -2.31
C PRO A 86 10.48 2.08 -1.74
N MET A 87 10.04 1.36 -0.71
CA MET A 87 10.79 0.27 -0.11
C MET A 87 10.52 -1.03 -0.87
N PHE A 88 11.10 -1.18 -2.05
CA PHE A 88 11.07 -2.43 -2.82
C PHE A 88 12.35 -3.25 -2.63
N SER A 89 12.21 -4.57 -2.68
CA SER A 89 13.33 -5.50 -2.61
C SER A 89 13.02 -6.76 -3.42
N GLY A 90 14.05 -7.54 -3.73
CA GLY A 90 13.93 -8.78 -4.50
C GLY A 90 15.06 -9.76 -4.23
N LYS A 91 14.84 -11.03 -4.56
CA LYS A 91 15.84 -12.09 -4.38
C LYS A 91 17.08 -11.88 -5.27
N LYS A 92 16.88 -11.42 -6.50
CA LYS A 92 17.95 -11.21 -7.49
C LYS A 92 18.52 -9.80 -7.33
N PRO A 93 19.85 -9.64 -7.19
CA PRO A 93 20.46 -8.31 -7.18
C PRO A 93 20.23 -7.59 -8.50
N ILE A 94 20.15 -6.26 -8.42
CA ILE A 94 20.13 -5.37 -9.58
C ILE A 94 21.43 -4.57 -9.63
N ASP A 95 21.83 -4.13 -10.82
CA ASP A 95 23.04 -3.33 -10.99
C ASP A 95 22.95 -2.02 -10.20
N GLY A 96 23.98 -1.73 -9.39
CA GLY A 96 24.02 -0.54 -8.54
C GLY A 96 23.30 -0.68 -7.19
N GLU A 97 22.77 -1.85 -6.85
CA GLU A 97 22.21 -2.11 -5.52
C GLU A 97 23.30 -2.14 -4.44
N TYR A 98 23.15 -1.32 -3.40
CA TYR A 98 24.05 -1.32 -2.26
C TYR A 98 23.87 -2.58 -1.42
N THR A 99 24.94 -3.35 -1.23
CA THR A 99 24.91 -4.63 -0.50
C THR A 99 24.37 -4.48 0.91
N GLU A 100 24.72 -3.41 1.64
CA GLU A 100 24.23 -3.21 3.01
C GLU A 100 22.72 -2.96 3.05
N VAL A 101 22.18 -2.19 2.09
CA VAL A 101 20.75 -1.92 1.98
C VAL A 101 20.00 -3.22 1.67
N ARG A 102 20.51 -4.02 0.74
CA ARG A 102 19.94 -5.31 0.38
C ARG A 102 19.88 -6.27 1.56
N GLU A 103 20.97 -6.40 2.32
CA GLU A 103 21.01 -7.27 3.51
C GLU A 103 20.05 -6.79 4.60
N LEU A 104 19.95 -5.47 4.81
CA LEU A 104 18.98 -4.88 5.72
C LEU A 104 17.55 -5.21 5.27
N MET A 105 17.22 -5.00 4.00
CA MET A 105 15.90 -5.30 3.43
C MET A 105 15.57 -6.79 3.54
N HIS A 106 16.54 -7.68 3.30
CA HIS A 106 16.33 -9.12 3.46
C HIS A 106 15.98 -9.50 4.91
N LYS A 107 16.68 -8.92 5.89
CA LYS A 107 16.38 -9.13 7.33
C LYS A 107 15.01 -8.60 7.70
N LEU A 108 14.66 -7.38 7.29
CA LEU A 108 13.32 -6.80 7.49
C LEU A 108 12.23 -7.69 6.88
N TRP A 109 12.45 -8.17 5.66
CA TRP A 109 11.49 -9.03 4.97
C TRP A 109 11.26 -10.35 5.70
N SER A 110 12.33 -11.08 6.03
CA SER A 110 12.22 -12.42 6.62
C SER A 110 11.79 -12.42 8.08
N GLN A 111 12.11 -11.36 8.83
CA GLN A 111 11.89 -11.34 10.29
C GLN A 111 10.67 -10.53 10.71
N LEU A 112 10.29 -9.50 9.93
CA LEU A 112 9.23 -8.56 10.34
C LEU A 112 8.02 -8.65 9.42
N LEU A 113 8.22 -8.61 8.10
CA LEU A 113 7.11 -8.43 7.15
C LEU A 113 6.43 -9.73 6.71
N CYS A 114 7.19 -10.81 6.56
CA CYS A 114 6.69 -12.12 6.13
C CYS A 114 7.31 -13.25 6.98
N GLN A 115 6.85 -13.38 8.24
CA GLN A 115 7.23 -14.54 9.05
C GLN A 115 6.60 -15.82 8.45
N GLY A 116 7.41 -16.64 7.78
CA GLY A 116 6.96 -17.91 7.20
C GLY A 116 7.56 -18.31 5.84
N THR A 117 8.51 -17.55 5.28
CA THR A 117 9.24 -17.99 4.07
C THR A 117 10.70 -18.30 4.38
N GLU A 118 10.95 -19.25 5.27
CA GLU A 118 12.24 -19.95 5.27
C GLU A 118 12.27 -20.96 4.10
N ALA A 119 13.25 -20.74 3.23
CA ALA A 119 13.95 -21.71 2.38
C ALA A 119 13.15 -22.87 1.75
N GLY A 120 12.83 -22.70 0.47
CA GLY A 120 12.71 -23.78 -0.51
C GLY A 120 13.62 -23.49 -1.70
#